data_AF-H1ZYK7-F1
#
_entry.id   AF-H1ZYK7-F1
#
_cell.length_a   1.000
_cell.length_b   1.000
_cell.length_c   1.000
_cell.angle_alpha   90.00
_cell.angle_beta   90.00
_cell.angle_gamma   90.00
#
_symmetry.space_group_name_H-M   'P 1'
#
loop_
_entity.id
_entity.type
_entity.pdbx_description
1 polymer ?
#
loop_
_entity_poly.entity_id
_entity_poly.type
_entity_poly.pdbx_seq_one_letter_code
_entity_poly.pdbx_strand_id
1 'polypeptide(L)'
;DSHSFPLYLESLPKMSYYGAYSSKQIYYPADVRHIVEYGRVRGIRVMPEFDAPAHVGNGFQWGPQNGLGNLTVCVNREPWQSYCVEPPCGQLNLANPKMYDVLGQIYNEIVDLFGPIDLFHYGGDEVNLNCWNTTDEITDWMNGNGYGVDADAYYKQWSIFQEKSRQLLVSANKQQKVPGILWT
;
A
#
# COMPACT_ATOMS: atom_id res chain seq x y z
N ASP A 1 -4.50 1.87 5.80
CA ASP A 1 -5.90 1.54 5.52
C ASP A 1 -6.52 2.55 4.55
N SER A 2 -7.60 2.14 3.90
CA SER A 2 -8.41 2.88 2.93
C SER A 2 -8.89 4.24 3.44
N HIS A 3 -9.19 4.32 4.74
CA HIS A 3 -9.78 5.46 5.41
C HIS A 3 -8.88 6.69 5.50
N SER A 4 -7.58 6.51 5.75
CA SER A 4 -6.65 7.63 5.89
C SER A 4 -5.19 7.22 5.73
N PHE A 5 -4.36 8.20 5.36
CA PHE A 5 -2.91 8.08 5.32
C PHE A 5 -2.28 9.13 6.26
N PRO A 6 -2.08 8.82 7.55
CA PRO A 6 -1.60 9.79 8.53
C PRO A 6 -0.07 9.88 8.62
N LEU A 7 0.68 8.99 7.96
CA LEU A 7 2.15 9.03 8.00
C LEU A 7 2.68 10.14 7.07
N TYR A 8 3.45 11.09 7.60
CA TYR A 8 4.15 12.05 6.76
C TYR A 8 5.38 11.41 6.14
N LEU A 9 5.48 11.54 4.82
CA LEU A 9 6.59 11.05 4.01
C LEU A 9 7.25 12.25 3.34
N GLU A 10 8.56 12.46 3.56
CA GLU A 10 9.33 13.56 2.98
C GLU A 10 9.41 13.47 1.45
N SER A 11 9.55 12.26 0.91
CA SER A 11 9.55 12.01 -0.54
C SER A 11 8.15 12.07 -1.16
N LEU A 12 7.11 11.83 -0.35
CA LEU A 12 5.72 11.77 -0.78
C LEU A 12 4.79 12.61 0.11
N PRO A 13 5.00 13.93 0.26
CA PRO A 13 4.23 14.76 1.20
C PRO A 13 2.74 14.85 0.83
N LYS A 14 2.40 14.57 -0.43
CA LYS A 14 1.02 14.51 -0.91
C LYS A 14 0.21 13.37 -0.29
N MET A 15 0.86 12.31 0.19
CA MET A 15 0.17 11.17 0.80
C MET A 15 -0.63 11.59 2.03
N SER A 16 0.02 12.25 2.99
CA SER A 16 -0.67 12.77 4.18
C SER A 16 -1.49 14.01 3.89
N TYR A 17 -1.08 14.86 2.94
CA TYR A 17 -1.89 16.03 2.56
C TYR A 17 -3.27 15.65 2.01
N TYR A 18 -3.35 14.59 1.18
CA TYR A 18 -4.63 14.10 0.63
C TYR A 18 -5.30 13.05 1.52
N GLY A 19 -4.54 12.37 2.38
CA GLY A 19 -4.99 11.17 3.08
C GLY A 19 -5.25 11.35 4.57
N ALA A 20 -4.66 12.34 5.25
CA ALA A 20 -4.90 12.52 6.68
C ALA A 20 -6.27 13.15 6.93
N TYR A 21 -6.93 12.76 8.03
CA TYR A 21 -8.22 13.34 8.42
C TYR A 21 -8.15 14.85 8.68
N SER A 22 -7.01 15.32 9.20
CA SER A 22 -6.73 16.74 9.37
C SER A 22 -5.23 16.97 9.52
N SER A 23 -4.79 18.22 9.42
CA SER A 23 -3.39 18.61 9.65
C SER A 23 -2.90 18.36 11.08
N LYS A 24 -3.81 18.07 12.03
CA LYS A 24 -3.46 17.70 13.42
C LYS A 24 -3.35 16.19 13.63
N GLN A 25 -3.70 15.39 12.64
CA GLN A 25 -3.76 13.93 12.72
C GLN A 25 -2.74 13.31 11.76
N ILE A 26 -1.50 13.80 11.87
CA ILE A 26 -0.36 13.38 11.07
C ILE A 26 0.75 12.94 12.02
N TYR A 27 1.36 11.79 11.74
CA TYR A 27 2.59 11.34 12.37
C TYR A 27 3.77 11.84 11.54
N TYR A 28 4.48 12.83 12.05
CA TYR A 28 5.71 13.33 11.44
C TYR A 28 6.90 12.43 11.79
N PRO A 29 8.02 12.51 11.05
CA PRO A 29 9.23 11.73 11.33
C PRO A 29 9.70 11.82 12.79
N ALA A 30 9.59 12.99 13.42
CA ALA A 30 9.93 13.17 14.83
C ALA A 30 9.01 12.38 15.77
N ASP A 31 7.71 12.32 15.48
CA ASP A 31 6.73 11.57 16.27
C ASP A 31 7.00 10.07 16.18
N VAL A 32 7.24 9.56 14.96
CA VAL A 32 7.53 8.14 14.74
C VAL A 32 8.83 7.74 15.43
N ARG A 33 9.91 8.50 15.24
CA ARG A 33 11.19 8.24 15.90
C ARG A 33 11.06 8.30 17.43
N HIS A 34 10.24 9.21 17.95
CA HIS A 34 9.95 9.25 19.38
C HIS A 34 9.23 7.99 19.87
N ILE A 35 8.21 7.51 19.16
CA ILE A 35 7.48 6.28 19.50
C ILE A 35 8.42 5.06 19.46
N VAL A 36 9.24 4.95 18.41
CA VAL A 36 10.22 3.87 18.24
C VAL A 36 11.23 3.87 19.39
N GLU A 37 11.83 5.02 19.70
CA GLU A 37 12.80 5.15 20.80
C GLU A 37 12.16 4.87 22.16
N TYR A 38 10.94 5.37 22.37
CA TYR A 38 10.20 5.15 23.61
C TYR A 38 9.91 3.67 23.86
N GLY A 39 9.59 2.91 22.81
CA GLY A 39 9.47 1.45 22.83
C GLY A 39 10.82 0.77 23.07
N ARG A 40 11.87 1.19 22.36
CA ARG A 40 13.22 0.61 22.43
C ARG A 40 13.78 0.61 23.84
N VAL A 41 13.71 1.74 24.56
CA VAL A 41 14.22 1.84 25.95
C VAL A 41 13.38 1.04 26.97
N ARG A 42 12.28 0.43 26.52
CA ARG A 42 11.38 -0.43 27.31
C ARG A 42 11.36 -1.88 26.83
N GLY A 43 12.20 -2.24 25.86
CA GLY A 43 12.22 -3.59 25.29
C GLY A 43 10.97 -3.92 24.44
N ILE A 44 10.30 -2.92 23.90
CA ILE A 44 9.14 -3.07 23.02
C ILE A 44 9.58 -2.76 21.58
N ARG A 45 9.39 -3.73 20.67
CA ARG A 45 9.57 -3.52 19.23
C ARG A 45 8.34 -2.81 18.67
N VAL A 46 8.55 -1.69 17.97
CA VAL A 46 7.52 -1.02 17.18
C VAL A 46 7.67 -1.52 15.75
N MET A 47 6.73 -2.35 15.30
CA MET A 47 6.74 -2.97 13.98
C MET A 47 5.74 -2.25 13.06
N PRO A 48 6.17 -1.70 11.92
CA PRO A 48 5.27 -1.07 10.98
C PRO A 48 4.51 -2.10 10.14
N GLU A 49 3.30 -1.71 9.75
CA GLU A 49 2.50 -2.38 8.75
C GLU A 49 2.20 -1.40 7.60
N PHE A 50 2.34 -1.90 6.38
CA PHE A 50 1.75 -1.26 5.21
C PHE A 50 0.91 -2.29 4.49
N ASP A 51 -0.40 -2.24 4.74
CA ASP A 51 -1.36 -3.18 4.18
C ASP A 51 -1.61 -2.91 2.69
N ALA A 52 -1.37 -3.94 1.88
CA ALA A 52 -1.53 -3.91 0.44
C ALA A 52 -1.72 -5.33 -0.14
N PRO A 53 -2.44 -5.48 -1.27
CA PRO A 53 -2.91 -4.41 -2.15
C PRO A 53 -4.31 -3.87 -1.84
N ALA A 54 -5.09 -4.52 -0.98
CA ALA A 54 -6.34 -3.99 -0.47
C ALA A 54 -6.09 -2.94 0.64
N HIS A 55 -7.15 -2.38 1.21
CA HIS A 55 -7.02 -1.39 2.29
C HIS A 55 -6.18 -0.16 1.91
N VAL A 56 -6.27 0.25 0.64
CA VAL A 56 -5.59 1.45 0.11
C VAL A 56 -6.58 2.35 -0.62
N GLY A 57 -6.69 3.61 -0.18
CA GLY A 57 -7.64 4.56 -0.76
C GLY A 57 -7.18 6.00 -0.58
N ASN A 58 -7.59 6.61 0.53
CA ASN A 58 -7.25 8.00 0.83
C ASN A 58 -5.73 8.22 0.94
N GLY A 59 -5.25 9.26 0.27
CA GLY A 59 -3.82 9.58 0.13
C GLY A 59 -3.24 9.27 -1.25
N PHE A 60 -3.92 8.49 -2.10
CA PHE A 60 -3.43 8.14 -3.44
C PHE A 60 -4.04 8.97 -4.58
N GLN A 61 -5.04 9.81 -4.28
CA GLN A 61 -5.79 10.60 -5.28
C GLN A 61 -4.95 11.63 -6.04
N TRP A 62 -3.76 11.97 -5.54
CA TRP A 62 -2.87 12.92 -6.22
C TRP A 62 -2.18 12.33 -7.45
N GLY A 63 -2.12 11.00 -7.59
CA GLY A 63 -1.41 10.30 -8.67
C GLY A 63 -1.77 10.80 -10.08
N PRO A 64 -3.06 10.79 -10.48
CA PRO A 64 -3.48 11.24 -11.81
C PRO A 64 -3.07 12.68 -12.13
N GLN A 65 -3.25 13.60 -11.18
CA GLN A 65 -2.90 15.02 -11.34
C GLN A 65 -1.38 15.25 -11.48
N ASN A 66 -0.57 14.24 -11.16
CA ASN A 66 0.89 14.28 -11.25
C ASN A 66 1.43 13.39 -12.38
N GLY A 67 0.57 12.97 -13.32
CA GLY A 67 0.99 12.16 -14.47
C GLY A 67 1.39 10.73 -14.12
N LEU A 68 1.00 10.23 -12.94
CA LEU A 68 1.24 8.84 -12.54
C LEU A 68 0.08 7.91 -12.88
N GLY A 69 -1.02 8.42 -13.44
CA GLY A 69 -2.25 7.65 -13.66
C GLY A 69 -2.95 7.26 -12.36
N ASN A 70 -3.90 6.33 -12.45
CA ASN A 70 -4.63 5.82 -11.28
C ASN A 70 -3.73 4.86 -10.50
N LEU A 71 -3.26 5.26 -9.32
CA LEU A 71 -2.44 4.41 -8.45
C LEU A 71 -3.29 3.39 -7.67
N THR A 72 -4.55 3.73 -7.44
CA THR A 72 -5.58 2.92 -6.79
C THR A 72 -6.85 2.89 -7.64
N VAL A 73 -7.67 1.86 -7.43
CA VAL A 73 -8.95 1.62 -8.12
C VAL A 73 -10.04 1.37 -7.08
N CYS A 74 -11.30 1.53 -7.50
CA CYS A 74 -12.49 1.34 -6.66
C CYS A 74 -12.58 2.24 -5.41
N VAL A 75 -11.76 3.29 -5.35
CA VAL A 75 -11.76 4.21 -4.21
C VAL A 75 -13.13 4.86 -4.06
N ASN A 76 -13.77 4.69 -2.88
CA ASN A 76 -15.12 5.19 -2.60
C ASN A 76 -16.21 4.68 -3.57
N ARG A 77 -16.04 3.50 -4.18
CA ARG A 77 -17.01 2.96 -5.14
C ARG A 77 -18.27 2.45 -4.43
N GLU A 78 -19.44 2.77 -4.99
CA GLU A 78 -20.76 2.35 -4.50
C GLU A 78 -21.49 1.46 -5.52
N PRO A 79 -22.36 0.51 -5.09
CA PRO A 79 -22.57 0.09 -3.70
C PRO A 79 -21.35 -0.68 -3.17
N TRP A 80 -20.78 -0.25 -2.04
CA TRP A 80 -19.47 -0.71 -1.56
C TRP A 80 -19.40 -2.23 -1.33
N GLN A 81 -20.52 -2.87 -0.97
CA GLN A 81 -20.60 -4.32 -0.67
C GLN A 81 -20.17 -5.20 -1.85
N SER A 82 -20.19 -4.66 -3.06
CA SER A 82 -19.75 -5.39 -4.27
C SER A 82 -18.23 -5.33 -4.47
N TYR A 83 -17.51 -4.44 -3.78
CA TYR A 83 -16.13 -4.09 -4.11
C TYR A 83 -15.17 -4.16 -2.92
N CYS A 84 -15.68 -4.27 -1.69
CA CYS A 84 -14.88 -4.37 -0.47
C CYS A 84 -15.72 -4.91 0.71
N VAL A 85 -15.05 -5.23 1.82
CA VAL A 85 -15.68 -5.72 3.06
C VAL A 85 -16.22 -4.58 3.92
N GLU A 86 -15.64 -3.38 3.82
CA GLU A 86 -16.14 -2.15 4.47
C GLU A 86 -15.87 -0.90 3.61
N PRO A 87 -16.72 0.14 3.67
CA PRO A 87 -16.45 1.41 3.02
C PRO A 87 -15.46 2.25 3.86
N PRO A 88 -14.60 3.06 3.22
CA PRO A 88 -14.50 3.24 1.78
C PRO A 88 -13.72 2.11 1.11
N CYS A 89 -14.23 1.60 -0.02
CA CYS A 89 -13.46 0.66 -0.82
C CYS A 89 -12.16 1.30 -1.35
N GLY A 90 -11.20 0.46 -1.75
CA GLY A 90 -10.01 0.87 -2.48
C GLY A 90 -8.93 -0.21 -2.51
N GLN A 91 -8.29 -0.40 -3.66
CA GLN A 91 -7.15 -1.31 -3.83
C GLN A 91 -6.11 -0.70 -4.75
N LEU A 92 -4.84 -1.10 -4.63
CA LEU A 92 -3.79 -0.72 -5.57
C LEU A 92 -4.10 -1.21 -6.99
N ASN A 93 -3.73 -0.39 -7.98
CA ASN A 93 -3.93 -0.68 -9.39
C ASN A 93 -2.80 -1.56 -9.93
N LEU A 94 -3.09 -2.84 -10.20
CA LEU A 94 -2.10 -3.80 -10.73
C LEU A 94 -1.63 -3.48 -12.16
N ALA A 95 -2.46 -2.79 -12.95
CA ALA A 95 -2.15 -2.43 -14.33
C ALA A 95 -1.21 -1.24 -14.44
N ASN A 96 -1.07 -0.44 -13.38
CA ASN A 96 -0.25 0.76 -13.38
C ASN A 96 1.14 0.49 -12.77
N PRO A 97 2.22 0.40 -13.58
CA PRO A 97 3.55 0.13 -13.06
C PRO A 97 4.11 1.28 -12.20
N LYS A 98 3.60 2.51 -12.32
CA LYS A 98 4.02 3.66 -11.50
C LYS A 98 3.63 3.52 -10.04
N MET A 99 2.68 2.64 -9.72
CA MET A 99 2.35 2.28 -8.35
C MET A 99 3.57 1.71 -7.60
N TYR A 100 4.40 0.89 -8.25
CA TYR A 100 5.60 0.33 -7.62
C TYR A 100 6.67 1.39 -7.32
N ASP A 101 6.76 2.47 -8.12
CA ASP A 101 7.66 3.60 -7.85
C ASP A 101 7.25 4.34 -6.56
N VAL A 102 5.94 4.49 -6.33
CA VAL A 102 5.38 5.09 -5.10
C VAL A 102 5.55 4.15 -3.92
N LEU A 103 5.25 2.86 -4.09
CA LEU A 103 5.41 1.84 -3.06
C LEU A 103 6.86 1.71 -2.57
N GLY A 104 7.82 1.75 -3.50
CA GLY A 104 9.24 1.74 -3.16
C GLY A 104 9.68 2.95 -2.33
N GLN A 105 9.17 4.14 -2.64
CA GLN A 105 9.41 5.35 -1.84
C GLN A 105 8.81 5.24 -0.43
N ILE A 106 7.59 4.71 -0.31
CA ILE A 106 6.95 4.42 0.98
C ILE A 106 7.84 3.48 1.81
N TYR A 107 8.32 2.38 1.23
CA TYR A 107 9.17 1.43 1.93
C TYR A 107 10.54 1.98 2.32
N ASN A 108 11.16 2.81 1.48
CA ASN A 108 12.41 3.50 1.82
C ASN A 108 12.26 4.35 3.08
N GLU A 109 11.19 5.12 3.17
CA GLU A 109 10.94 5.98 4.34
C GLU A 109 10.48 5.19 5.56
N ILE A 110 9.66 4.14 5.41
CA ILE A 110 9.32 3.28 6.53
C ILE A 110 10.59 2.62 7.11
N VAL A 111 11.50 2.14 6.27
CA VAL A 111 12.79 1.58 6.73
C VAL A 111 13.63 2.63 7.47
N ASP A 112 13.66 3.88 7.00
CA ASP A 112 14.37 4.97 7.69
C ASP A 112 13.76 5.29 9.06
N LEU A 113 12.42 5.39 9.13
CA LEU A 113 11.71 5.82 10.32
C LEU A 113 11.69 4.77 11.43
N PHE A 114 11.63 3.48 11.08
CA PHE A 114 11.47 2.37 12.02
C PHE A 114 12.75 1.54 12.21
N GLY A 115 13.87 1.95 11.60
CA GLY A 115 15.03 1.08 11.40
C GLY A 115 15.80 0.62 12.65
N PRO A 116 16.64 -0.44 12.51
CA PRO A 116 16.64 -1.41 11.40
C PRO A 116 15.44 -2.36 11.50
N ILE A 117 14.79 -2.62 10.37
CA ILE A 117 13.62 -3.51 10.30
C ILE A 117 14.10 -4.97 10.18
N ASP A 118 13.71 -5.79 11.16
CA ASP A 118 13.97 -7.23 11.21
C ASP A 118 12.69 -8.08 11.07
N LEU A 119 11.53 -7.45 10.97
CA LEU A 119 10.21 -8.04 10.71
C LEU A 119 9.29 -6.97 10.10
N PHE A 120 8.52 -7.31 9.06
CA PHE A 120 7.61 -6.35 8.40
C PHE A 120 6.25 -6.97 8.12
N HIS A 121 5.18 -6.21 8.34
CA HIS A 121 3.81 -6.63 8.05
C HIS A 121 3.34 -6.03 6.72
N TYR A 122 2.99 -6.90 5.77
CA TYR A 122 2.52 -6.51 4.44
C TYR A 122 0.99 -6.42 4.34
N GLY A 123 0.29 -6.78 5.42
CA GLY A 123 -1.17 -6.93 5.44
C GLY A 123 -1.61 -8.07 4.54
N GLY A 124 -2.19 -7.74 3.39
CA GLY A 124 -2.54 -8.72 2.36
C GLY A 124 -3.80 -9.50 2.69
N ASP A 125 -4.72 -8.87 3.36
CA ASP A 125 -6.06 -9.34 3.65
C ASP A 125 -7.08 -8.84 2.61
N GLU A 126 -8.21 -9.54 2.56
CA GLU A 126 -9.48 -9.09 1.97
C GLU A 126 -9.43 -8.52 0.53
N VAL A 127 -8.47 -8.97 -0.28
CA VAL A 127 -8.39 -8.63 -1.70
C VAL A 127 -9.67 -9.02 -2.43
N ASN A 128 -10.40 -8.02 -2.89
CA ASN A 128 -11.65 -8.15 -3.63
C ASN A 128 -11.37 -8.22 -5.14
N LEU A 129 -11.57 -9.41 -5.71
CA LEU A 129 -11.36 -9.63 -7.15
C LEU A 129 -12.36 -8.86 -8.02
N ASN A 130 -13.58 -8.61 -7.52
CA ASN A 130 -14.59 -7.89 -8.28
C ASN A 130 -14.22 -6.42 -8.47
N CYS A 131 -13.53 -5.80 -7.51
CA CYS A 131 -12.95 -4.48 -7.69
C CYS A 131 -12.03 -4.42 -8.92
N TRP A 132 -11.09 -5.35 -9.03
CA TRP A 132 -10.20 -5.43 -10.20
C TRP A 132 -10.95 -5.81 -11.49
N ASN A 133 -11.84 -6.80 -11.41
CA ASN A 133 -12.52 -7.34 -12.58
C ASN A 133 -13.62 -6.43 -13.17
N THR A 134 -13.96 -5.34 -12.48
CA THR A 134 -14.91 -4.33 -12.97
C THR A 134 -14.25 -2.98 -13.21
N THR A 135 -12.92 -2.99 -13.38
CA THR A 135 -12.12 -1.82 -13.73
C THR A 135 -11.52 -2.03 -15.12
N ASP A 136 -12.01 -1.29 -16.11
CA ASP A 136 -11.65 -1.47 -17.53
C ASP A 136 -10.13 -1.45 -17.76
N GLU A 137 -9.42 -0.50 -17.13
CA GLU A 137 -7.95 -0.39 -17.21
C GLU A 137 -7.24 -1.70 -16.81
N ILE A 138 -7.75 -2.38 -15.79
CA ILE A 138 -7.18 -3.64 -15.30
C ILE A 138 -7.56 -4.79 -16.22
N THR A 139 -8.83 -4.90 -16.62
CA THR A 139 -9.26 -5.99 -17.51
C THR A 139 -8.61 -5.90 -18.89
N ASP A 140 -8.41 -4.69 -19.41
CA ASP A 140 -7.70 -4.45 -20.68
C ASP A 140 -6.22 -4.84 -20.55
N TRP A 141 -5.58 -4.48 -19.44
CA TRP A 141 -4.20 -4.89 -19.16
C TRP A 141 -4.07 -6.42 -19.01
N MET A 142 -4.99 -7.07 -18.30
CA MET A 142 -5.02 -8.52 -18.13
C MET A 142 -5.17 -9.25 -19.46
N ASN A 143 -6.13 -8.82 -20.30
CA ASN A 143 -6.37 -9.40 -21.62
C ASN A 143 -5.22 -9.10 -22.60
N GLY A 144 -4.73 -7.87 -22.62
CA GLY A 144 -3.63 -7.44 -23.49
C GLY A 144 -2.32 -8.19 -23.24
N ASN A 145 -2.11 -8.69 -22.02
CA ASN A 145 -0.97 -9.55 -21.66
C ASN A 145 -1.27 -11.05 -21.71
N GLY A 146 -2.48 -11.45 -22.09
CA GLY A 146 -2.89 -12.86 -22.19
C GLY A 146 -2.97 -13.58 -20.84
N TYR A 147 -3.24 -12.85 -19.75
CA TYR A 147 -3.35 -13.44 -18.40
C TYR A 147 -4.70 -14.11 -18.14
N GLY A 148 -5.76 -13.69 -18.85
CA GLY A 148 -7.14 -14.05 -18.54
C GLY A 148 -7.77 -13.13 -17.50
N VAL A 149 -9.07 -13.28 -17.24
CA VAL A 149 -9.83 -12.45 -16.27
C VAL A 149 -10.68 -13.31 -15.32
N ASP A 150 -10.30 -14.58 -15.16
CA ASP A 150 -10.85 -15.45 -14.13
C ASP A 150 -10.16 -15.20 -12.77
N ALA A 151 -10.69 -15.83 -11.73
CA ALA A 151 -10.17 -15.65 -10.37
C ALA A 151 -8.70 -16.09 -10.24
N ASP A 152 -8.31 -17.19 -10.87
CA ASP A 152 -6.95 -17.74 -10.82
C ASP A 152 -5.93 -16.76 -11.44
N ALA A 153 -6.32 -16.08 -12.53
CA ALA A 153 -5.52 -15.04 -13.14
C ALA A 153 -5.25 -13.88 -12.18
N TYR A 154 -6.27 -13.42 -11.45
CA TYR A 154 -6.09 -12.35 -10.47
C TYR A 154 -5.28 -12.79 -9.24
N TYR A 155 -5.50 -14.00 -8.71
CA TYR A 155 -4.66 -14.55 -7.63
C TYR A 155 -3.19 -14.63 -8.04
N LYS A 156 -2.91 -15.02 -9.29
CA LYS A 156 -1.56 -15.02 -9.83
C LYS A 156 -0.96 -13.61 -9.87
N GLN A 157 -1.74 -12.60 -10.29
CA GLN A 157 -1.24 -11.22 -10.28
C GLN A 157 -1.05 -10.66 -8.87
N TRP A 158 -1.89 -11.04 -7.92
CA TRP A 158 -1.68 -10.71 -6.52
C TRP A 158 -0.38 -11.33 -5.98
N SER A 159 -0.09 -12.59 -6.30
CA SER A 159 1.19 -13.21 -5.96
C SER A 159 2.39 -12.48 -6.58
N ILE A 160 2.28 -12.05 -7.85
CA ILE A 160 3.32 -11.23 -8.52
C ILE A 160 3.49 -9.87 -7.84
N PHE A 161 2.39 -9.21 -7.47
CA PHE A 161 2.41 -7.97 -6.70
C PHE A 161 3.15 -8.17 -5.38
N GLN A 162 2.81 -9.22 -4.64
CA GLN A 162 3.41 -9.50 -3.33
C GLN A 162 4.91 -9.74 -3.43
N GLU A 163 5.37 -10.49 -4.44
CA GLU A 163 6.79 -10.72 -4.65
C GLU A 163 7.54 -9.43 -5.03
N LYS A 164 6.95 -8.57 -5.87
CA LYS A 164 7.53 -7.25 -6.19
C LYS A 164 7.57 -6.34 -4.96
N SER A 165 6.50 -6.30 -4.18
CA SER A 165 6.42 -5.58 -2.92
C SER A 165 7.53 -6.01 -1.96
N ARG A 166 7.71 -7.32 -1.78
CA ARG A 166 8.79 -7.90 -0.97
C ARG A 166 10.18 -7.49 -1.48
N GLN A 167 10.40 -7.47 -2.80
CA GLN A 167 11.67 -7.04 -3.40
C GLN A 167 11.95 -5.55 -3.18
N LEU A 168 10.93 -4.71 -3.22
CA LEU A 168 11.05 -3.28 -2.90
C LEU A 168 11.48 -3.08 -1.45
N LEU A 169 10.86 -3.79 -0.49
CA LEU A 169 11.27 -3.70 0.92
C LEU A 169 12.71 -4.20 1.13
N VAL A 170 13.09 -5.31 0.51
CA VAL A 170 14.48 -5.82 0.58
C VAL A 170 15.46 -4.79 0.04
N SER A 171 15.10 -4.11 -1.05
CA SER A 171 15.93 -3.05 -1.64
C SER A 171 16.05 -1.84 -0.72
N ALA A 172 14.94 -1.41 -0.11
CA ALA A 172 14.92 -0.35 0.89
C ALA A 172 15.77 -0.70 2.12
N ASN A 173 15.73 -1.97 2.56
CA ASN A 173 16.49 -2.48 3.69
C ASN A 173 17.92 -2.94 3.32
N LYS A 174 18.59 -2.22 2.41
CA LYS A 174 20.01 -2.45 2.04
C LYS A 174 20.30 -3.90 1.62
N GLN A 175 19.38 -4.50 0.85
CA GLN A 175 19.45 -5.89 0.38
C GLN A 175 19.35 -6.96 1.48
N GLN A 176 18.97 -6.57 2.71
CA GLN A 176 18.73 -7.51 3.79
C GLN A 176 17.33 -8.09 3.68
N LYS A 177 17.23 -9.43 3.68
CA LYS A 177 15.96 -10.13 3.70
C LYS A 177 15.32 -10.01 5.09
N VAL A 178 14.04 -9.66 5.09
CA VAL A 178 13.22 -9.51 6.28
C VAL A 178 12.09 -10.53 6.21
N PRO A 179 11.83 -11.32 7.26
CA PRO A 179 10.60 -12.11 7.36
C PRO A 179 9.37 -11.22 7.18
N GLY A 180 8.43 -11.66 6.36
CA GLY A 180 7.17 -10.96 6.12
C GLY A 180 6.03 -11.61 6.89
N ILE A 181 5.11 -10.80 7.39
CA ILE A 181 3.82 -11.23 7.91
C ILE A 181 2.75 -10.87 6.88
N LEU A 182 1.85 -11.81 6.64
CA LEU A 182 0.60 -11.63 5.90
C LEU A 182 -0.54 -12.16 6.77
N TRP A 183 -1.71 -11.57 6.62
CA TRP A 183 -2.95 -12.13 7.14
C TRP A 183 -3.33 -13.43 6.40
N THR A 184 -4.19 -14.23 7.01
CA THR A 184 -4.71 -15.50 6.47
C THR A 184 -5.93 -15.31 5.59
#